data_AF-A4ADB8-F1
#
_entry.id   AF-A4ADB8-F1
#
_cell.length_a   1.000
_cell.length_b   1.000
_cell.length_c   1.000
_cell.angle_alpha   90.00
_cell.angle_beta   90.00
_cell.angle_gamma   90.00
#
_symmetry.space_group_name_H-M   'P 1'
#
loop_
_entity.id
_entity.type
_entity.pdbx_description
1 polymer ?
#
loop_
_entity_poly.entity_id
_entity_poly.type
_entity_poly.pdbx_seq_one_letter_code
_entity_poly.pdbx_strand_id
1 'polypeptide(L)'
;MSNKIKVEKPLVILHGDEMAQIAFERLLEQFVTSRLDINLLEVDLSAEKRFTTNGQVVLDAIDALIEHGVGIKNAGMTVNRSQLDELLAKYPDVKESELDKLATKSPNGAIRKGIGGNITREDIEFQNLTSVRPDWIDRDIEVDTMDSGGLDFSYSELSNATGVAKVMFVGSSGDPVELHRRTLKKGDPWMLANNSLEEVEAWAHRFFQRALDEKRDIYLGLKDTVVPGYDGVMRAAIEAIYERDYKEKVAAAGLKYHYELIDAQAARIVSNPPERALWGVPDNVSGMKLYKLVQQLKHYGLPERKANVSISRMSAGGGDQYGSYNTPAPEDGIIKVVVDGVEKHARMVKANDPILFMSNDRDAIKDWVKQVFKDASINKKEVYFGLKREFVNYDEVYSSIILEIRKELAALDTPPPSFMIMRPSRQLSKMICDPPRWGLYPAQNLDGDIFSDISAALGGSLATASSVIKSKDGTLLYEAPHGTAHDLYLRYLETDGKEAHFNSSALIFAVANALEEMARREENEALADYAQRLKAALIDTVAQGTITGDLKGKTLDPESENVVDMYGFLDAIEANLNAS
;
A
#
# COMPACT_ATOMS: atom_id res chain seq x y z
N MET A 1 -38.01 -1.01 -25.85
CA MET A 1 -37.53 -1.37 -24.49
C MET A 1 -36.04 -1.19 -24.50
N SER A 2 -35.45 -0.60 -23.46
CA SER A 2 -33.99 -0.47 -23.35
C SER A 2 -33.35 -1.86 -23.39
N ASN A 3 -32.36 -2.08 -24.27
CA ASN A 3 -31.59 -3.33 -24.34
C ASN A 3 -30.51 -3.42 -23.23
N LYS A 4 -30.56 -2.55 -22.22
CA LYS A 4 -29.60 -2.53 -21.12
C LYS A 4 -29.83 -3.68 -20.14
N ILE A 5 -28.75 -4.19 -19.57
CA ILE A 5 -28.79 -5.20 -18.51
C ILE A 5 -29.27 -4.53 -17.23
N LYS A 6 -30.32 -5.06 -16.62
CA LYS A 6 -30.84 -4.54 -15.35
C LYS A 6 -29.97 -4.98 -14.19
N VAL A 7 -29.69 -4.06 -13.27
CA VAL A 7 -28.99 -4.32 -12.01
C VAL A 7 -29.86 -3.78 -10.87
N GLU A 8 -30.20 -4.62 -9.91
CA GLU A 8 -31.22 -4.28 -8.90
C GLU A 8 -30.65 -3.42 -7.77
N LYS A 9 -29.44 -3.75 -7.30
CA LYS A 9 -28.80 -3.07 -6.18
C LYS A 9 -28.01 -1.87 -6.67
N PRO A 10 -27.92 -0.81 -5.84
CA PRO A 10 -27.08 0.32 -6.17
C PRO A 10 -25.60 -0.03 -6.09
N LEU A 11 -24.80 0.67 -6.89
CA LEU A 11 -23.34 0.61 -6.85
C LEU A 11 -22.80 1.95 -6.35
N VAL A 12 -21.99 1.93 -5.29
CA VAL A 12 -21.39 3.14 -4.73
C VAL A 12 -20.20 3.57 -5.59
N ILE A 13 -20.20 4.83 -6.04
CA ILE A 13 -19.16 5.41 -6.88
C ILE A 13 -18.48 6.51 -6.09
N LEU A 14 -17.23 6.30 -5.71
CA LEU A 14 -16.42 7.28 -5.00
C LEU A 14 -15.51 7.99 -6.01
N HIS A 15 -15.90 9.21 -6.38
CA HIS A 15 -15.14 10.04 -7.32
C HIS A 15 -13.87 10.59 -6.68
N GLY A 16 -12.94 11.01 -7.52
CA GLY A 16 -11.61 11.46 -7.12
C GLY A 16 -11.22 12.75 -7.83
N ASP A 17 -9.95 12.85 -8.20
CA ASP A 17 -9.38 14.08 -8.73
C ASP A 17 -8.62 13.85 -10.06
N GLU A 18 -8.40 14.94 -10.81
CA GLU A 18 -7.46 15.05 -11.94
C GLU A 18 -7.70 14.06 -13.10
N MET A 19 -6.62 13.59 -13.75
CA MET A 19 -6.72 12.77 -14.96
C MET A 19 -7.41 11.43 -14.68
N ALA A 20 -7.20 10.87 -13.48
CA ALA A 20 -7.90 9.68 -13.04
C ALA A 20 -9.44 9.89 -12.99
N GLN A 21 -9.91 11.08 -12.60
CA GLN A 21 -11.35 11.41 -12.61
C GLN A 21 -11.91 11.50 -14.02
N ILE A 22 -11.21 12.17 -14.94
CA ILE A 22 -11.63 12.25 -16.35
C ILE A 22 -11.75 10.84 -16.96
N ALA A 23 -10.75 9.99 -16.70
CA ALA A 23 -10.76 8.61 -17.17
C ALA A 23 -11.92 7.80 -16.58
N PHE A 24 -12.19 7.98 -15.29
CA PHE A 24 -13.23 7.25 -14.59
C PHE A 24 -14.63 7.62 -15.07
N GLU A 25 -14.93 8.91 -15.24
CA GLU A 25 -16.21 9.38 -15.77
C GLU A 25 -16.46 8.82 -17.18
N ARG A 26 -15.45 8.92 -18.06
CA ARG A 26 -15.55 8.38 -19.43
C ARG A 26 -15.81 6.87 -19.44
N LEU A 27 -15.11 6.13 -18.58
CA LEU A 27 -15.26 4.69 -18.45
C LEU A 27 -16.67 4.34 -17.93
N LEU A 28 -17.17 5.01 -16.90
CA LEU A 28 -18.52 4.80 -16.38
C LEU A 28 -19.58 5.09 -17.44
N GLU A 29 -19.42 6.16 -18.22
CA GLU A 29 -20.30 6.44 -19.35
C GLU A 29 -20.29 5.29 -20.37
N GLN A 30 -19.09 4.91 -20.85
CA GLN A 30 -18.91 4.00 -21.97
C GLN A 30 -19.23 2.54 -21.61
N PHE A 31 -18.87 2.07 -20.42
CA PHE A 31 -18.98 0.65 -20.01
C PHE A 31 -19.99 0.38 -18.89
N VAL A 32 -20.56 1.39 -18.26
CA VAL A 32 -21.56 1.18 -17.19
C VAL A 32 -22.90 1.74 -17.64
N THR A 33 -23.06 3.06 -17.70
CA THR A 33 -24.38 3.66 -17.94
C THR A 33 -24.88 3.49 -19.37
N SER A 34 -24.02 3.29 -20.37
CA SER A 34 -24.45 2.96 -21.74
C SER A 34 -25.03 1.54 -21.86
N ARG A 35 -24.53 0.58 -21.06
CA ARG A 35 -24.84 -0.85 -21.15
C ARG A 35 -25.80 -1.36 -20.08
N LEU A 36 -25.85 -0.68 -18.93
CA LEU A 36 -26.55 -1.14 -17.73
C LEU A 36 -27.64 -0.15 -17.30
N ASP A 37 -28.77 -0.70 -16.85
CA ASP A 37 -29.80 0.02 -16.10
C ASP A 37 -29.50 -0.23 -14.62
N ILE A 38 -28.66 0.64 -14.04
CA ILE A 38 -28.08 0.52 -12.70
C ILE A 38 -28.19 1.86 -11.97
N ASN A 39 -28.50 1.82 -10.67
CA ASN A 39 -28.44 3.00 -9.82
C ASN A 39 -27.01 3.24 -9.31
N LEU A 40 -26.41 4.38 -9.67
CA LEU A 40 -25.09 4.79 -9.18
C LEU A 40 -25.26 5.77 -8.01
N LEU A 41 -24.72 5.42 -6.86
CA LEU A 41 -24.69 6.29 -5.68
C LEU A 41 -23.35 7.02 -5.64
N GLU A 42 -23.35 8.22 -6.18
CA GLU A 42 -22.15 9.02 -6.40
C GLU A 42 -21.79 9.85 -5.17
N VAL A 43 -20.54 9.73 -4.73
CA VAL A 43 -19.96 10.52 -3.65
C VAL A 43 -18.69 11.20 -4.17
N ASP A 44 -18.68 12.52 -4.13
CA ASP A 44 -17.55 13.35 -4.54
C ASP A 44 -16.50 13.43 -3.41
N LEU A 45 -15.36 12.75 -3.58
CA LEU A 45 -14.23 12.83 -2.66
C LEU A 45 -13.11 13.75 -3.15
N SER A 46 -13.38 14.65 -4.09
CA SER A 46 -12.42 15.63 -4.53
C SER A 46 -11.83 16.42 -3.36
N ALA A 47 -10.63 16.94 -3.54
CA ALA A 47 -9.98 17.80 -2.54
C ALA A 47 -10.89 18.98 -2.14
N GLU A 48 -11.55 19.62 -3.11
CA GLU A 48 -12.48 20.72 -2.89
C GLU A 48 -13.69 20.30 -2.06
N LYS A 49 -14.29 19.14 -2.34
CA LYS A 49 -15.45 18.66 -1.59
C LYS A 49 -15.10 18.27 -0.16
N ARG A 50 -13.96 17.60 0.05
CA ARG A 50 -13.47 17.28 1.40
C ARG A 50 -13.16 18.54 2.19
N PHE A 51 -12.54 19.53 1.55
CA PHE A 51 -12.25 20.82 2.17
C PHE A 51 -13.54 21.54 2.61
N THR A 52 -14.50 21.70 1.72
CA THR A 52 -15.75 22.45 1.98
C THR A 52 -16.70 21.74 2.96
N THR A 53 -16.60 20.42 3.10
CA THR A 53 -17.38 19.63 4.08
C THR A 53 -16.62 19.36 5.37
N ASN A 54 -15.41 19.91 5.52
CA ASN A 54 -14.49 19.62 6.62
C ASN A 54 -14.28 18.11 6.87
N GLY A 55 -14.24 17.31 5.79
CA GLY A 55 -14.06 15.87 5.83
C GLY A 55 -15.34 15.04 6.04
N GLN A 56 -16.51 15.64 6.26
CA GLN A 56 -17.77 14.91 6.48
C GLN A 56 -18.10 13.96 5.31
N VAL A 57 -17.81 14.38 4.07
CA VAL A 57 -18.06 13.55 2.88
C VAL A 57 -17.32 12.21 2.89
N VAL A 58 -16.19 12.11 3.62
CA VAL A 58 -15.45 10.86 3.79
C VAL A 58 -16.22 9.88 4.68
N LEU A 59 -16.91 10.39 5.70
CA LEU A 59 -17.76 9.60 6.58
C LEU A 59 -19.02 9.15 5.82
N ASP A 60 -19.63 10.05 5.05
CA ASP A 60 -20.79 9.73 4.21
C ASP A 60 -20.45 8.62 3.19
N ALA A 61 -19.24 8.64 2.62
CA ALA A 61 -18.75 7.58 1.75
C ALA A 61 -18.60 6.23 2.48
N ILE A 62 -18.10 6.24 3.72
CA ILE A 62 -17.97 5.02 4.54
C ILE A 62 -19.36 4.44 4.83
N ASP A 63 -20.30 5.29 5.23
CA ASP A 63 -21.67 4.87 5.54
C ASP A 63 -22.36 4.28 4.31
N ALA A 64 -22.24 4.94 3.15
CA ALA A 64 -22.78 4.42 1.88
C ALA A 64 -22.18 3.07 1.50
N LEU A 65 -20.86 2.89 1.68
CA LEU A 65 -20.20 1.60 1.41
C LEU A 65 -20.71 0.49 2.33
N ILE A 66 -20.87 0.77 3.63
CA ILE A 66 -21.37 -0.20 4.61
C ILE A 66 -22.84 -0.54 4.31
N GLU A 67 -23.66 0.44 3.95
CA GLU A 67 -25.08 0.24 3.66
C GLU A 67 -25.31 -0.59 2.39
N HIS A 68 -24.59 -0.29 1.31
CA HIS A 68 -24.83 -0.89 -0.01
C HIS A 68 -23.88 -2.04 -0.35
N GLY A 69 -22.75 -2.15 0.37
CA GLY A 69 -21.87 -3.30 0.40
C GLY A 69 -20.96 -3.52 -0.81
N VAL A 70 -21.13 -2.80 -1.92
CA VAL A 70 -20.22 -2.82 -3.08
C VAL A 70 -19.98 -1.39 -3.57
N GLY A 71 -18.71 -1.03 -3.72
CA GLY A 71 -18.33 0.26 -4.30
C GLY A 71 -17.08 0.21 -5.15
N ILE A 72 -16.92 1.23 -5.98
CA ILE A 72 -15.72 1.50 -6.77
C ILE A 72 -15.17 2.84 -6.32
N LYS A 73 -13.85 2.92 -6.18
CA LYS A 73 -13.18 4.13 -5.70
C LYS A 73 -12.07 4.55 -6.63
N ASN A 74 -12.11 5.82 -7.02
CA ASN A 74 -11.10 6.45 -7.85
C ASN A 74 -9.93 7.02 -7.03
N ALA A 75 -8.84 7.43 -7.68
CA ALA A 75 -7.71 8.08 -7.02
C ALA A 75 -8.07 9.49 -6.55
N GLY A 76 -7.72 9.83 -5.31
CA GLY A 76 -7.93 11.16 -4.73
C GLY A 76 -6.62 11.75 -4.21
N MET A 77 -6.45 13.06 -4.37
CA MET A 77 -5.19 13.75 -4.06
C MET A 77 -5.01 14.02 -2.55
N THR A 78 -3.77 14.24 -2.13
CA THR A 78 -3.47 14.90 -0.86
C THR A 78 -3.20 16.36 -1.14
N VAL A 79 -3.86 17.26 -0.40
CA VAL A 79 -3.73 18.71 -0.59
C VAL A 79 -2.36 19.14 -0.09
N ASN A 80 -1.51 19.64 -1.00
CA ASN A 80 -0.23 20.24 -0.64
C ASN A 80 -0.40 21.69 -0.15
N ARG A 81 0.67 22.35 0.31
CA ARG A 81 0.56 23.72 0.85
C ARG A 81 0.04 24.73 -0.17
N SER A 82 0.52 24.68 -1.42
CA SER A 82 0.06 25.59 -2.49
C SER A 82 -1.43 25.41 -2.76
N GLN A 83 -1.88 24.16 -2.89
CA GLN A 83 -3.29 23.84 -3.12
C GLN A 83 -4.17 24.23 -1.92
N LEU A 84 -3.66 24.10 -0.70
CA LEU A 84 -4.36 24.54 0.50
C LEU A 84 -4.52 26.07 0.51
N ASP A 85 -3.47 26.81 0.18
CA ASP A 85 -3.52 28.28 0.11
C ASP A 85 -4.50 28.74 -0.99
N GLU A 86 -4.56 28.04 -2.13
CA GLU A 86 -5.56 28.28 -3.19
C GLU A 86 -7.00 28.00 -2.72
N LEU A 87 -7.23 26.89 -2.01
CA LEU A 87 -8.54 26.55 -1.45
C LEU A 87 -8.97 27.59 -0.39
N LEU A 88 -8.07 28.01 0.49
CA LEU A 88 -8.35 29.06 1.48
C LEU A 88 -8.66 30.42 0.81
N ALA A 89 -7.98 30.74 -0.30
CA ALA A 89 -8.28 31.94 -1.07
C ALA A 89 -9.64 31.85 -1.77
N LYS A 90 -10.02 30.66 -2.27
CA LYS A 90 -11.31 30.40 -2.90
C LYS A 90 -12.47 30.38 -1.90
N TYR A 91 -12.21 29.97 -0.65
CA TYR A 91 -13.20 29.84 0.43
C TYR A 91 -12.77 30.62 1.68
N PRO A 92 -12.90 31.96 1.68
CA PRO A 92 -12.37 32.83 2.74
C PRO A 92 -13.05 32.63 4.11
N ASP A 93 -14.22 32.00 4.15
CA ASP A 93 -14.95 31.70 5.39
C ASP A 93 -14.39 30.49 6.14
N VAL A 94 -13.53 29.68 5.49
CA VAL A 94 -12.92 28.50 6.10
C VAL A 94 -11.61 28.89 6.78
N LYS A 95 -11.48 28.55 8.06
CA LYS A 95 -10.26 28.78 8.83
C LYS A 95 -9.41 27.53 8.88
N GLU A 96 -8.14 27.65 8.49
CA GLU A 96 -7.17 26.54 8.51
C GLU A 96 -7.09 25.85 9.88
N SER A 97 -7.14 26.62 10.98
CA SER A 97 -7.06 26.09 12.35
C SER A 97 -8.24 25.20 12.76
N GLU A 98 -9.36 25.26 12.03
CA GLU A 98 -10.58 24.50 12.31
C GLU A 98 -10.74 23.30 11.36
N LEU A 99 -9.80 23.10 10.42
CA LEU A 99 -9.84 22.01 9.47
C LEU A 99 -9.49 20.67 10.13
N ASP A 100 -10.36 19.68 9.91
CA ASP A 100 -10.05 18.30 10.20
C ASP A 100 -8.97 17.78 9.23
N LYS A 101 -8.19 16.80 9.68
CA LYS A 101 -7.19 16.13 8.84
C LYS A 101 -7.82 15.47 7.62
N LEU A 102 -9.07 15.02 7.70
CA LEU A 102 -9.83 14.43 6.59
C LEU A 102 -10.16 15.43 5.48
N ALA A 103 -10.14 16.73 5.78
CA ALA A 103 -10.38 17.78 4.80
C ALA A 103 -9.21 17.96 3.82
N THR A 104 -7.98 17.58 4.22
CA THR A 104 -6.74 17.87 3.47
C THR A 104 -5.93 16.62 3.12
N LYS A 105 -5.94 15.59 3.98
CA LYS A 105 -5.24 14.32 3.72
C LYS A 105 -6.05 13.38 2.84
N SER A 106 -5.37 12.59 2.00
CA SER A 106 -6.02 11.55 1.18
C SER A 106 -7.04 10.70 1.97
N PRO A 107 -8.23 10.41 1.41
CA PRO A 107 -9.29 9.72 2.14
C PRO A 107 -9.06 8.20 2.22
N ASN A 108 -8.07 7.67 1.48
CA ASN A 108 -7.82 6.23 1.34
C ASN A 108 -7.69 5.52 2.69
N GLY A 109 -6.83 6.04 3.58
CA GLY A 109 -6.58 5.44 4.89
C GLY A 109 -7.83 5.47 5.78
N ALA A 110 -8.60 6.56 5.72
CA ALA A 110 -9.82 6.73 6.50
C ALA A 110 -10.93 5.77 6.03
N ILE A 111 -11.16 5.67 4.72
CA ILE A 111 -12.19 4.78 4.15
C ILE A 111 -11.88 3.32 4.46
N ARG A 112 -10.65 2.88 4.18
CA ARG A 112 -10.20 1.49 4.44
C ARG A 112 -10.35 1.11 5.91
N LYS A 113 -10.01 2.03 6.82
CA LYS A 113 -10.20 1.86 8.26
C LYS A 113 -11.67 1.87 8.65
N GLY A 114 -12.46 2.77 8.07
CA GLY A 114 -13.89 2.95 8.35
C GLY A 114 -14.71 1.71 8.02
N ILE A 115 -14.45 1.12 6.84
CA ILE A 115 -15.09 -0.15 6.46
C ILE A 115 -14.45 -1.36 7.15
N GLY A 116 -13.27 -1.22 7.76
CA GLY A 116 -12.58 -2.30 8.47
C GLY A 116 -12.09 -3.43 7.56
N GLY A 117 -11.63 -3.11 6.35
CA GLY A 117 -11.30 -4.11 5.34
C GLY A 117 -9.80 -4.38 5.16
N ASN A 118 -9.48 -5.59 4.69
CA ASN A 118 -8.13 -5.99 4.28
C ASN A 118 -7.98 -5.88 2.77
N ILE A 119 -6.76 -5.62 2.31
CA ILE A 119 -6.51 -5.35 0.90
C ILE A 119 -5.95 -6.60 0.23
N THR A 120 -6.47 -6.94 -0.93
CA THR A 120 -5.88 -7.95 -1.81
C THR A 120 -5.52 -7.28 -3.13
N ARG A 121 -4.27 -7.43 -3.56
CA ARG A 121 -3.76 -6.98 -4.86
C ARG A 121 -3.32 -8.18 -5.69
N GLU A 122 -3.71 -8.21 -6.95
CA GLU A 122 -3.35 -9.27 -7.90
C GLU A 122 -3.02 -8.65 -9.26
N ASP A 123 -2.08 -9.23 -10.01
CA ASP A 123 -1.82 -8.74 -11.38
C ASP A 123 -3.02 -9.03 -12.29
N ILE A 124 -3.21 -8.17 -13.28
CA ILE A 124 -4.04 -8.44 -14.44
C ILE A 124 -3.27 -9.40 -15.35
N GLU A 125 -3.90 -10.51 -15.75
CA GLU A 125 -3.28 -11.58 -16.52
C GLU A 125 -3.15 -11.24 -18.01
N PHE A 126 -2.41 -10.17 -18.35
CA PHE A 126 -2.11 -9.84 -19.73
C PHE A 126 -1.26 -10.94 -20.39
N GLN A 127 -1.61 -11.29 -21.63
CA GLN A 127 -1.04 -12.46 -22.32
C GLN A 127 0.30 -12.18 -23.03
N ASN A 128 0.54 -10.93 -23.42
CA ASN A 128 1.68 -10.54 -24.24
C ASN A 128 2.56 -9.46 -23.58
N LEU A 129 2.34 -9.11 -22.31
CA LEU A 129 3.22 -8.18 -21.61
C LEU A 129 4.44 -8.93 -21.06
N THR A 130 5.61 -8.36 -21.32
CA THR A 130 6.89 -8.76 -20.77
C THR A 130 7.29 -7.80 -19.67
N SER A 131 7.85 -8.34 -18.60
CA SER A 131 8.50 -7.51 -17.59
C SER A 131 9.80 -6.97 -18.17
N VAL A 132 9.96 -5.64 -18.18
CA VAL A 132 11.26 -5.01 -18.50
C VAL A 132 12.19 -5.32 -17.33
N ARG A 133 13.14 -6.23 -17.54
CA ARG A 133 14.04 -6.70 -16.50
C ARG A 133 15.34 -5.90 -16.55
N PRO A 134 15.69 -5.15 -15.49
CA PRO A 134 17.02 -4.63 -15.36
C PRO A 134 18.02 -5.79 -15.21
N ASP A 135 19.14 -5.74 -15.95
CA ASP A 135 20.23 -6.67 -15.72
C ASP A 135 20.85 -6.38 -14.36
N TRP A 136 20.83 -7.35 -13.47
CA TRP A 136 21.28 -7.22 -12.08
C TRP A 136 22.68 -7.79 -11.86
N ILE A 137 23.14 -8.65 -12.78
CA ILE A 137 24.46 -9.24 -12.69
C ILE A 137 25.47 -8.09 -12.90
N ASP A 138 26.47 -8.01 -12.03
CA ASP A 138 27.50 -6.95 -11.99
C ASP A 138 27.07 -5.55 -11.51
N ARG A 139 25.79 -5.33 -11.13
CA ARG A 139 25.40 -4.05 -10.50
C ARG A 139 26.12 -3.83 -9.17
N ASP A 140 26.69 -2.65 -8.99
CA ASP A 140 27.41 -2.25 -7.79
C ASP A 140 26.50 -1.55 -6.78
N ILE A 141 25.45 -2.26 -6.38
CA ILE A 141 24.48 -1.81 -5.38
C ILE A 141 24.73 -2.51 -4.05
N GLU A 142 24.66 -1.76 -2.96
CA GLU A 142 24.60 -2.30 -1.59
C GLU A 142 23.46 -1.65 -0.81
N VAL A 143 22.95 -2.38 0.19
CA VAL A 143 21.97 -1.87 1.15
C VAL A 143 22.66 -1.72 2.50
N ASP A 144 22.48 -0.56 3.12
CA ASP A 144 22.99 -0.20 4.44
C ASP A 144 21.81 0.01 5.40
N THR A 145 21.91 -0.53 6.60
CA THR A 145 20.85 -0.49 7.61
C THR A 145 21.46 -0.45 9.01
N MET A 146 20.67 -0.06 10.01
CA MET A 146 21.16 -0.03 11.39
C MET A 146 21.31 -1.45 11.94
N ASP A 147 22.36 -1.68 12.74
CA ASP A 147 22.62 -2.97 13.39
C ASP A 147 21.79 -3.19 14.67
N SER A 148 21.29 -2.09 15.25
CA SER A 148 20.50 -2.02 16.49
C SER A 148 19.24 -1.19 16.29
N GLY A 149 18.33 -1.23 17.26
CA GLY A 149 17.08 -0.47 17.22
C GLY A 149 15.97 -1.15 16.40
N GLY A 150 15.00 -0.40 15.93
CA GLY A 150 13.87 -0.91 15.15
C GLY A 150 13.03 -1.94 15.90
N LEU A 151 12.24 -2.70 15.15
CA LEU A 151 11.30 -3.67 15.72
C LEU A 151 12.00 -4.90 16.33
N ASP A 152 13.20 -5.24 15.87
CA ASP A 152 13.95 -6.40 16.35
C ASP A 152 14.44 -6.28 17.80
N PHE A 153 14.69 -5.05 18.25
CA PHE A 153 15.17 -4.74 19.60
C PHE A 153 14.07 -4.11 20.47
N SER A 154 12.82 -4.25 20.02
CA SER A 154 11.64 -3.71 20.68
C SER A 154 11.02 -4.71 21.66
N TYR A 155 10.33 -4.20 22.66
CA TYR A 155 9.61 -5.04 23.62
C TYR A 155 8.19 -5.31 23.12
N SER A 156 7.78 -6.57 23.09
CA SER A 156 6.41 -6.97 22.72
C SER A 156 5.88 -8.11 23.60
N GLU A 157 4.57 -8.09 23.86
CA GLU A 157 3.84 -9.08 24.65
C GLU A 157 2.43 -9.26 24.07
N LEU A 158 1.80 -10.39 24.36
CA LEU A 158 0.36 -10.58 24.14
C LEU A 158 -0.40 -10.14 25.39
N SER A 159 -1.51 -9.43 25.23
CA SER A 159 -2.30 -9.01 26.37
C SER A 159 -2.90 -10.21 27.09
N ASN A 160 -2.67 -10.34 28.40
CA ASN A 160 -3.20 -11.46 29.19
C ASN A 160 -4.65 -11.26 29.66
N ALA A 161 -5.15 -10.03 29.59
CA ALA A 161 -6.50 -9.63 29.97
C ALA A 161 -7.04 -8.57 29.01
N THR A 162 -8.35 -8.32 29.09
CA THR A 162 -8.98 -7.20 28.39
C THR A 162 -8.95 -5.99 29.30
N GLY A 163 -8.41 -4.87 28.80
CA GLY A 163 -8.43 -3.60 29.51
C GLY A 163 -7.65 -2.51 28.79
N VAL A 164 -6.95 -1.64 29.52
CA VAL A 164 -6.38 -0.40 28.97
C VAL A 164 -4.86 -0.42 29.03
N ALA A 165 -4.24 -0.28 27.86
CA ALA A 165 -2.82 0.03 27.72
C ALA A 165 -2.62 1.54 27.71
N LYS A 166 -1.68 2.01 28.52
CA LYS A 166 -1.25 3.40 28.61
C LYS A 166 0.23 3.49 28.31
N VAL A 167 0.58 4.39 27.39
CA VAL A 167 1.96 4.82 27.18
C VAL A 167 2.18 6.02 28.09
N MET A 168 3.08 5.87 29.07
CA MET A 168 3.38 6.88 30.07
C MET A 168 4.80 7.39 29.87
N PHE A 169 5.01 8.68 30.01
CA PHE A 169 6.33 9.30 30.02
C PHE A 169 6.62 9.88 31.40
N VAL A 170 7.81 9.60 31.94
CA VAL A 170 8.30 10.15 33.20
C VAL A 170 9.55 10.96 32.90
N GLY A 171 9.39 12.28 32.93
CA GLY A 171 10.44 13.24 32.63
C GLY A 171 11.20 13.71 33.87
N SER A 172 11.89 14.84 33.71
CA SER A 172 12.71 15.48 34.74
C SER A 172 11.90 15.97 35.95
N SER A 173 10.63 16.30 35.76
CA SER A 173 9.70 16.66 36.84
C SER A 173 9.40 15.50 37.80
N GLY A 174 9.59 14.25 37.35
CA GLY A 174 9.26 13.04 38.09
C GLY A 174 7.77 12.63 38.03
N ASP A 175 6.87 13.52 37.61
CA ASP A 175 5.44 13.24 37.49
C ASP A 175 5.13 12.50 36.17
N PRO A 176 4.54 11.30 36.19
CA PRO A 176 4.18 10.58 34.98
C PRO A 176 3.06 11.27 34.18
N VAL A 177 3.28 11.45 32.88
CA VAL A 177 2.30 11.97 31.92
C VAL A 177 1.81 10.84 31.02
N GLU A 178 0.49 10.75 30.83
CA GLU A 178 -0.12 9.81 29.87
C GLU A 178 0.01 10.39 28.46
N LEU A 179 0.87 9.78 27.63
CA LEU A 179 1.07 10.17 26.24
C LEU A 179 0.01 9.59 25.30
N HIS A 180 -0.40 8.35 25.57
CA HIS A 180 -1.36 7.64 24.75
C HIS A 180 -2.13 6.60 25.56
N ARG A 181 -3.36 6.33 25.15
CA ARG A 181 -4.22 5.29 25.73
C ARG A 181 -4.95 4.53 24.65
N ARG A 182 -5.03 3.21 24.82
CA ARG A 182 -5.78 2.33 23.93
C ARG A 182 -6.32 1.12 24.70
N THR A 183 -7.50 0.66 24.31
CA THR A 183 -8.06 -0.61 24.80
C THR A 183 -7.36 -1.77 24.12
N LEU A 184 -6.91 -2.76 24.90
CA LEU A 184 -6.43 -4.05 24.40
C LEU A 184 -7.40 -5.15 24.87
N LYS A 185 -7.75 -6.07 23.98
CA LYS A 185 -8.46 -7.30 24.32
C LYS A 185 -7.46 -8.37 24.72
N LYS A 186 -7.92 -9.36 25.49
CA LYS A 186 -7.13 -10.54 25.80
C LYS A 186 -6.64 -11.21 24.51
N GLY A 187 -5.32 -11.38 24.42
CA GLY A 187 -4.62 -12.01 23.30
C GLY A 187 -4.20 -11.05 22.19
N ASP A 188 -4.53 -9.76 22.28
CA ASP A 188 -4.04 -8.75 21.34
C ASP A 188 -2.52 -8.58 21.49
N PRO A 189 -1.75 -8.60 20.39
CA PRO A 189 -0.33 -8.25 20.43
C PRO A 189 -0.14 -6.74 20.62
N TRP A 190 0.87 -6.35 21.41
CA TRP A 190 1.33 -4.97 21.48
C TRP A 190 2.85 -4.90 21.52
N MET A 191 3.40 -3.77 21.09
CA MET A 191 4.83 -3.49 21.04
C MET A 191 5.13 -2.05 21.39
N LEU A 192 6.19 -1.84 22.17
CA LEU A 192 6.85 -0.55 22.36
C LEU A 192 8.23 -0.60 21.72
N ALA A 193 8.42 0.26 20.73
CA ALA A 193 9.64 0.43 19.96
C ALA A 193 10.17 1.86 20.12
N ASN A 194 11.49 2.02 20.11
CA ASN A 194 12.16 3.30 19.90
C ASN A 194 13.50 3.10 19.20
N ASN A 195 14.04 4.15 18.58
CA ASN A 195 15.45 4.22 18.22
C ASN A 195 16.16 5.25 19.12
N SER A 196 17.47 5.09 19.26
CA SER A 196 18.34 6.14 19.79
C SER A 196 18.66 7.10 18.65
N LEU A 197 18.33 8.39 18.82
CA LEU A 197 18.62 9.39 17.79
C LEU A 197 20.13 9.54 17.59
N GLU A 198 20.92 9.40 18.66
CA GLU A 198 22.39 9.38 18.58
C GLU A 198 22.90 8.22 17.70
N GLU A 199 22.30 7.03 17.80
CA GLU A 199 22.67 5.90 16.93
C GLU A 199 22.25 6.13 15.48
N VAL A 200 21.10 6.78 15.24
CA VAL A 200 20.64 7.17 13.91
C VAL A 200 21.60 8.17 13.28
N GLU A 201 22.01 9.20 14.03
CA GLU A 201 22.99 10.21 13.59
C GLU A 201 24.35 9.57 13.31
N ALA A 202 24.82 8.68 14.19
CA ALA A 202 26.06 7.94 14.00
C ALA A 202 25.99 7.04 12.76
N TRP A 203 24.86 6.38 12.51
CA TRP A 203 24.64 5.62 11.28
C TRP A 203 24.64 6.52 10.05
N ALA A 204 23.97 7.69 10.08
CA ALA A 204 23.92 8.63 8.97
C ALA A 204 25.33 9.10 8.57
N HIS A 205 26.18 9.44 9.54
CA HIS A 205 27.58 9.79 9.30
C HIS A 205 28.35 8.64 8.63
N ARG A 206 28.21 7.41 9.13
CA ARG A 206 28.85 6.22 8.52
C ARG A 206 28.35 5.97 7.10
N PHE A 207 27.04 6.09 6.89
CA PHE A 207 26.37 5.87 5.61
C PHE A 207 26.85 6.85 4.54
N PHE A 208 26.84 8.16 4.82
CA PHE A 208 27.31 9.17 3.86
C PHE A 208 28.82 9.11 3.64
N GLN A 209 29.60 8.85 4.70
CA GLN A 209 31.05 8.68 4.56
C GLN A 209 31.37 7.48 3.66
N ARG A 210 30.71 6.34 3.89
CA ARG A 210 30.85 5.14 3.06
C ARG A 210 30.47 5.42 1.61
N ALA A 211 29.37 6.13 1.35
CA ALA A 211 28.98 6.47 -0.01
C ALA A 211 30.03 7.32 -0.73
N LEU A 212 30.67 8.27 -0.03
CA LEU A 212 31.77 9.07 -0.58
C LEU A 212 33.03 8.23 -0.84
N ASP A 213 33.44 7.42 0.13
CA ASP A 213 34.65 6.58 0.04
C ASP A 213 34.52 5.54 -1.07
N GLU A 214 33.33 4.93 -1.18
CA GLU A 214 32.99 3.96 -2.21
C GLU A 214 32.51 4.62 -3.50
N LYS A 215 32.38 5.96 -3.57
CA LYS A 215 31.89 6.70 -4.75
C LYS A 215 30.57 6.15 -5.30
N ARG A 216 29.54 6.03 -4.46
CA ARG A 216 28.23 5.50 -4.83
C ARG A 216 27.16 6.58 -4.70
N ASP A 217 26.23 6.63 -5.65
CA ASP A 217 25.04 7.47 -5.52
C ASP A 217 24.21 7.02 -4.31
N ILE A 218 23.60 7.98 -3.63
CA ILE A 218 22.98 7.78 -2.31
C ILE A 218 21.48 7.76 -2.46
N TYR A 219 20.85 6.70 -1.95
CA TYR A 219 19.40 6.57 -1.89
C TYR A 219 18.97 6.34 -0.44
N LEU A 220 18.17 7.24 0.14
CA LEU A 220 17.63 7.10 1.49
C LEU A 220 16.14 6.75 1.42
N GLY A 221 15.74 5.66 2.09
CA GLY A 221 14.36 5.16 2.11
C GLY A 221 13.77 5.08 3.52
N LEU A 222 12.68 5.80 3.77
CA LEU A 222 11.88 5.74 5.01
C LEU A 222 10.37 5.81 4.71
N LYS A 223 9.51 5.62 5.71
CA LYS A 223 8.05 5.75 5.62
C LYS A 223 7.50 6.89 6.50
N ASP A 224 8.15 8.05 6.43
CA ASP A 224 7.86 9.23 7.25
C ASP A 224 6.44 9.79 7.12
N THR A 225 5.82 9.65 5.95
CA THR A 225 4.44 10.11 5.71
C THR A 225 3.40 9.32 6.52
N VAL A 226 3.72 8.07 6.91
CA VAL A 226 2.85 7.17 7.66
C VAL A 226 3.15 7.21 9.15
N VAL A 227 4.43 7.16 9.53
CA VAL A 227 4.88 7.19 10.94
C VAL A 227 5.77 8.41 11.21
N PRO A 228 5.25 9.65 11.12
CA PRO A 228 6.04 10.88 11.18
C PRO A 228 6.77 11.08 12.51
N GLY A 229 6.19 10.63 13.63
CA GLY A 229 6.83 10.68 14.95
C GLY A 229 7.91 9.63 15.15
N TYR A 230 8.13 8.73 14.18
CA TYR A 230 9.16 7.69 14.21
C TYR A 230 10.14 7.86 13.04
N ASP A 231 9.73 7.49 11.83
CA ASP A 231 10.55 7.64 10.62
C ASP A 231 10.76 9.11 10.25
N GLY A 232 9.77 9.97 10.48
CA GLY A 232 9.92 11.40 10.18
C GLY A 232 10.98 12.08 11.04
N VAL A 233 11.10 11.68 12.30
CA VAL A 233 12.15 12.15 13.22
C VAL A 233 13.52 11.66 12.75
N MET A 234 13.65 10.37 12.41
CA MET A 234 14.89 9.81 11.88
C MET A 234 15.30 10.50 10.58
N ARG A 235 14.37 10.65 9.63
CA ARG A 235 14.58 11.37 8.38
C ARG A 235 15.08 12.79 8.64
N ALA A 236 14.42 13.54 9.50
CA ALA A 236 14.81 14.91 9.80
C ALA A 236 16.26 15.02 10.32
N ALA A 237 16.68 14.10 11.20
CA ALA A 237 18.06 14.05 11.68
C ALA A 237 19.07 13.68 10.58
N ILE A 238 18.76 12.66 9.76
CA ILE A 238 19.62 12.22 8.66
C ILE A 238 19.77 13.34 7.60
N GLU A 239 18.67 13.98 7.22
CA GLU A 239 18.65 15.11 6.28
C GLU A 239 19.42 16.32 6.81
N ALA A 240 19.28 16.64 8.10
CA ALA A 240 20.04 17.72 8.72
C ALA A 240 21.55 17.47 8.66
N ILE A 241 22.00 16.22 8.89
CA ILE A 241 23.39 15.82 8.73
C ILE A 241 23.83 15.92 7.28
N TYR A 242 23.02 15.45 6.32
CA TYR A 242 23.33 15.55 4.90
C TYR A 242 23.56 17.01 4.49
N GLU A 243 22.58 17.87 4.77
CA GLU A 243 22.61 19.30 4.41
C GLU A 243 23.79 20.03 5.05
N ARG A 244 24.08 19.77 6.33
CA ARG A 244 25.16 20.44 7.06
C ARG A 244 26.55 19.95 6.69
N ASP A 245 26.74 18.63 6.58
CA ASP A 245 28.07 18.03 6.61
C ASP A 245 28.51 17.34 5.30
N TYR A 246 27.56 16.97 4.42
CA TYR A 246 27.83 16.09 3.28
C TYR A 246 27.38 16.65 1.93
N LYS A 247 26.40 17.56 1.86
CA LYS A 247 25.86 18.08 0.60
C LYS A 247 26.93 18.62 -0.34
N GLU A 248 27.80 19.50 0.17
CA GLU A 248 28.90 20.06 -0.63
C GLU A 248 29.92 18.99 -1.04
N LYS A 249 30.20 18.01 -0.17
CA LYS A 249 31.15 16.92 -0.44
C LYS A 249 30.61 15.96 -1.50
N VAL A 250 29.33 15.62 -1.42
CA VAL A 250 28.61 14.76 -2.38
C VAL A 250 28.55 15.44 -3.73
N ALA A 251 28.22 16.73 -3.78
CA ALA A 251 28.23 17.52 -5.01
C ALA A 251 29.65 17.63 -5.61
N ALA A 252 30.68 17.87 -4.80
CA ALA A 252 32.07 17.94 -5.25
C ALA A 252 32.59 16.59 -5.76
N ALA A 253 32.08 15.47 -5.23
CA ALA A 253 32.37 14.13 -5.71
C ALA A 253 31.59 13.76 -6.99
N GLY A 254 30.65 14.59 -7.44
CA GLY A 254 29.78 14.33 -8.58
C GLY A 254 28.73 13.26 -8.34
N LEU A 255 28.44 12.96 -7.06
CA LEU A 255 27.45 11.96 -6.65
C LEU A 255 26.09 12.62 -6.46
N LYS A 256 25.02 11.81 -6.54
CA LYS A 256 23.64 12.26 -6.31
C LYS A 256 23.09 11.74 -4.98
N TYR A 257 22.20 12.52 -4.39
CA TYR A 257 21.41 12.15 -3.22
C TYR A 257 19.94 12.12 -3.58
N HIS A 258 19.28 11.03 -3.23
CA HIS A 258 17.86 10.80 -3.50
C HIS A 258 17.17 10.37 -2.21
N TYR A 259 16.17 11.14 -1.78
CA TYR A 259 15.20 10.71 -0.77
C TYR A 259 13.95 10.17 -1.46
N GLU A 260 13.51 8.98 -1.07
CA GLU A 260 12.28 8.36 -1.55
C GLU A 260 11.55 7.66 -0.39
N LEU A 261 10.25 7.41 -0.53
CA LEU A 261 9.58 6.49 0.38
C LEU A 261 10.11 5.07 0.15
N ILE A 262 10.21 4.27 1.20
CA ILE A 262 10.82 2.93 1.14
C ILE A 262 10.14 1.97 0.15
N ASP A 263 8.83 2.07 -0.04
CA ASP A 263 8.06 1.34 -1.05
C ASP A 263 8.47 1.73 -2.48
N ALA A 264 8.61 3.03 -2.76
CA ALA A 264 9.10 3.53 -4.04
C ALA A 264 10.56 3.10 -4.29
N GLN A 265 11.41 3.20 -3.26
CA GLN A 265 12.79 2.71 -3.31
C GLN A 265 12.81 1.20 -3.60
N ALA A 266 11.99 0.40 -2.93
CA ALA A 266 11.93 -1.05 -3.15
C ALA A 266 11.41 -1.40 -4.57
N ALA A 267 10.40 -0.69 -5.07
CA ALA A 267 9.92 -0.83 -6.45
C ALA A 267 11.02 -0.50 -7.48
N ARG A 268 11.88 0.47 -7.19
CA ARG A 268 13.04 0.83 -8.03
C ARG A 268 14.04 -0.32 -8.17
N ILE A 269 14.22 -1.18 -7.15
CA ILE A 269 15.11 -2.35 -7.22
C ILE A 269 14.75 -3.21 -8.43
N VAL A 270 13.47 -3.49 -8.60
CA VAL A 270 13.01 -4.47 -9.58
C VAL A 270 12.70 -3.88 -10.95
N SER A 271 12.54 -2.55 -11.05
CA SER A 271 12.14 -1.87 -12.28
C SER A 271 13.28 -1.12 -12.98
N ASN A 272 13.91 -0.18 -12.28
CA ASN A 272 14.95 0.68 -12.84
C ASN A 272 16.03 1.04 -11.79
N PRO A 273 16.79 0.04 -11.32
CA PRO A 273 17.89 0.25 -10.39
C PRO A 273 19.05 0.99 -11.08
N PRO A 274 19.80 1.83 -10.34
CA PRO A 274 21.01 2.46 -10.86
C PRO A 274 22.12 1.43 -11.11
N GLU A 275 23.19 1.80 -11.81
CA GLU A 275 24.36 0.91 -11.98
C GLU A 275 25.17 0.77 -10.69
N ARG A 276 25.28 1.85 -9.92
CA ARG A 276 26.12 1.93 -8.72
C ARG A 276 25.46 2.82 -7.68
N ALA A 277 25.12 2.26 -6.51
CA ALA A 277 24.45 3.02 -5.46
C ALA A 277 24.60 2.40 -4.06
N LEU A 278 24.51 3.23 -3.03
CA LEU A 278 24.37 2.82 -1.63
C LEU A 278 22.97 3.20 -1.13
N TRP A 279 22.21 2.20 -0.73
CA TRP A 279 20.81 2.33 -0.37
C TRP A 279 20.64 2.25 1.14
N GLY A 280 20.34 3.37 1.78
CA GLY A 280 20.17 3.47 3.22
C GLY A 280 18.72 3.24 3.63
N VAL A 281 18.49 2.29 4.53
CA VAL A 281 17.21 2.06 5.20
C VAL A 281 17.48 1.89 6.69
N PRO A 282 17.27 2.92 7.53
CA PRO A 282 17.64 2.85 8.94
C PRO A 282 16.83 1.82 9.73
N ASP A 283 15.55 1.57 9.37
CA ASP A 283 14.77 0.49 9.97
C ASP A 283 15.37 -0.88 9.62
N ASN A 284 15.89 -1.57 10.63
CA ASN A 284 16.64 -2.82 10.45
C ASN A 284 15.80 -3.98 9.92
N VAL A 285 14.50 -4.03 10.21
CA VAL A 285 13.62 -5.10 9.72
C VAL A 285 13.38 -4.93 8.22
N SER A 286 13.09 -3.72 7.77
CA SER A 286 12.86 -3.43 6.35
C SER A 286 14.15 -3.43 5.55
N GLY A 287 15.22 -2.82 6.09
CA GLY A 287 16.54 -2.81 5.48
C GLY A 287 17.12 -4.21 5.29
N MET A 288 16.97 -5.10 6.27
CA MET A 288 17.44 -6.49 6.14
C MET A 288 16.67 -7.30 5.08
N LYS A 289 15.40 -6.98 4.81
CA LYS A 289 14.65 -7.58 3.70
C LYS A 289 15.22 -7.15 2.36
N LEU A 290 15.42 -5.85 2.16
CA LEU A 290 15.98 -5.31 0.91
C LEU A 290 17.43 -5.75 0.70
N TYR A 291 18.25 -5.77 1.76
CA TYR A 291 19.61 -6.29 1.71
C TYR A 291 19.65 -7.72 1.16
N LYS A 292 18.85 -8.63 1.73
CA LYS A 292 18.81 -10.03 1.29
C LYS A 292 18.29 -10.19 -0.13
N LEU A 293 17.33 -9.35 -0.54
CA LEU A 293 16.86 -9.32 -1.92
C LEU A 293 17.97 -8.90 -2.87
N VAL A 294 18.65 -7.78 -2.61
CA VAL A 294 19.76 -7.27 -3.44
C VAL A 294 20.87 -8.30 -3.55
N GLN A 295 21.25 -8.96 -2.44
CA GLN A 295 22.27 -10.02 -2.49
C GLN A 295 21.86 -11.21 -3.37
N GLN A 296 20.57 -11.56 -3.42
CA GLN A 296 20.09 -12.58 -4.35
C GLN A 296 20.11 -12.11 -5.80
N LEU A 297 19.64 -10.89 -6.06
CA LEU A 297 19.57 -10.34 -7.41
C LEU A 297 20.97 -10.17 -8.02
N LYS A 298 21.97 -9.73 -7.23
CA LYS A 298 23.37 -9.64 -7.68
C LYS A 298 23.95 -10.99 -8.09
N HIS A 299 23.50 -12.07 -7.46
CA HIS A 299 24.05 -13.41 -7.71
C HIS A 299 23.29 -14.18 -8.80
N TYR A 300 21.97 -14.07 -8.85
CA TYR A 300 21.11 -14.86 -9.75
C TYR A 300 20.46 -14.03 -10.86
N GLY A 301 20.59 -12.71 -10.83
CA GLY A 301 19.81 -11.80 -11.67
C GLY A 301 18.35 -11.69 -11.21
N LEU A 302 17.58 -10.86 -11.92
CA LEU A 302 16.12 -10.84 -11.79
C LEU A 302 15.52 -11.90 -12.73
N PRO A 303 14.90 -12.97 -12.21
CA PRO A 303 14.38 -14.04 -13.05
C PRO A 303 13.17 -13.55 -13.85
N GLU A 304 12.94 -14.23 -14.97
CA GLU A 304 11.69 -14.03 -15.70
C GLU A 304 10.51 -14.51 -14.86
N ARG A 305 9.56 -13.59 -14.65
CA ARG A 305 8.33 -13.88 -13.94
C ARG A 305 7.43 -14.74 -14.83
N LYS A 306 7.30 -16.02 -14.49
CA LYS A 306 6.43 -16.98 -15.21
C LYS A 306 5.00 -17.06 -14.65
N ALA A 307 4.72 -16.31 -13.59
CA ALA A 307 3.51 -16.43 -12.81
C ALA A 307 3.10 -15.13 -12.13
N ASN A 308 1.80 -14.92 -12.01
CA ASN A 308 1.21 -13.81 -11.30
C ASN A 308 1.41 -13.97 -9.78
N VAL A 309 1.43 -12.84 -9.08
CA VAL A 309 1.63 -12.76 -7.63
C VAL A 309 0.38 -12.13 -7.06
N SER A 310 -0.09 -12.70 -5.98
CA SER A 310 -1.21 -12.15 -5.21
C SER A 310 -0.71 -11.80 -3.83
N ILE A 311 -1.02 -10.59 -3.38
CA ILE A 311 -0.63 -10.09 -2.06
C ILE A 311 -1.89 -9.82 -1.28
N SER A 312 -1.95 -10.35 -0.06
CA SER A 312 -2.99 -9.97 0.89
C SER A 312 -2.34 -9.16 2.01
N ARG A 313 -2.78 -7.91 2.16
CA ARG A 313 -2.27 -6.98 3.15
C ARG A 313 -3.27 -6.81 4.27
N MET A 314 -2.82 -7.04 5.49
CA MET A 314 -3.62 -6.78 6.68
C MET A 314 -3.73 -5.27 6.92
N SER A 315 -4.96 -4.74 6.87
CA SER A 315 -5.20 -3.30 7.12
C SER A 315 -6.21 -3.05 8.23
N ALA A 316 -7.03 -4.03 8.59
CA ALA A 316 -7.98 -3.94 9.70
C ALA A 316 -7.28 -4.07 11.08
N GLY A 317 -8.01 -3.78 12.17
CA GLY A 317 -7.61 -4.17 13.52
C GLY A 317 -6.55 -3.33 14.22
N GLY A 318 -6.05 -2.25 13.62
CA GLY A 318 -4.98 -1.44 14.21
C GLY A 318 -3.75 -1.30 13.32
N GLY A 319 -3.73 -1.95 12.15
CA GLY A 319 -2.90 -1.60 11.00
C GLY A 319 -1.39 -1.59 11.24
N ASP A 320 -0.91 -2.29 12.28
CA ASP A 320 0.50 -2.39 12.66
C ASP A 320 1.15 -0.99 12.80
N GLN A 321 2.17 -0.68 12.00
CA GLN A 321 2.80 0.64 11.97
C GLN A 321 1.82 1.76 11.57
N TYR A 322 0.85 1.49 10.69
CA TYR A 322 -0.07 2.52 10.16
C TYR A 322 -1.12 2.97 11.18
N GLY A 323 -1.46 2.12 12.16
CA GLY A 323 -2.37 2.48 13.26
C GLY A 323 -1.65 2.63 14.60
N SER A 324 -0.33 2.74 14.57
CA SER A 324 0.50 2.97 15.75
C SER A 324 0.36 4.39 16.29
N TYR A 325 0.60 4.54 17.59
CA TYR A 325 0.95 5.84 18.16
C TYR A 325 2.45 6.07 17.95
N ASN A 326 2.84 7.23 17.45
CA ASN A 326 4.25 7.59 17.29
C ASN A 326 4.49 9.06 17.64
N THR A 327 5.61 9.33 18.31
CA THR A 327 6.04 10.67 18.70
C THR A 327 7.55 10.67 18.98
N PRO A 328 8.27 11.78 18.76
CA PRO A 328 9.55 11.98 19.44
C PRO A 328 9.35 12.07 20.95
N ALA A 329 10.34 11.60 21.71
CA ALA A 329 10.41 11.83 23.15
C ALA A 329 10.56 13.33 23.45
N PRO A 330 9.78 13.91 24.38
CA PRO A 330 9.79 15.35 24.62
C PRO A 330 11.08 15.84 25.32
N GLU A 331 11.64 15.03 26.21
CA GLU A 331 12.90 15.28 26.92
C GLU A 331 13.55 13.95 27.33
N ASP A 332 14.71 14.02 27.98
CA ASP A 332 15.34 12.85 28.61
C ASP A 332 14.41 12.31 29.71
N GLY A 333 14.14 11.01 29.68
CA GLY A 333 13.23 10.41 30.66
C GLY A 333 13.02 8.92 30.48
N ILE A 334 11.93 8.41 31.03
CA ILE A 334 11.52 7.01 30.94
C ILE A 334 10.19 6.93 30.22
N ILE A 335 10.15 6.15 29.14
CA ILE A 335 8.91 5.71 28.51
C ILE A 335 8.47 4.39 29.10
N LYS A 336 7.18 4.25 29.42
CA LYS A 336 6.60 3.07 30.07
C LYS A 336 5.34 2.63 29.37
N VAL A 337 5.08 1.33 29.37
CA VAL A 337 3.77 0.77 29.04
C VAL A 337 3.16 0.18 30.31
N VAL A 338 1.99 0.69 30.67
CA VAL A 338 1.17 0.16 31.75
C VAL A 338 -0.05 -0.50 31.12
N VAL A 339 -0.26 -1.79 31.40
CA VAL A 339 -1.46 -2.51 30.97
C VAL A 339 -2.21 -2.95 32.22
N ASP A 340 -3.45 -2.49 32.36
CA ASP A 340 -4.33 -2.80 33.50
C ASP A 340 -3.71 -2.46 34.86
N GLY A 341 -3.03 -1.32 34.93
CA GLY A 341 -2.38 -0.82 36.14
C GLY A 341 -1.05 -1.49 36.47
N VAL A 342 -0.61 -2.49 35.70
CA VAL A 342 0.68 -3.15 35.85
C VAL A 342 1.67 -2.58 34.85
N GLU A 343 2.80 -2.07 35.34
CA GLU A 343 3.93 -1.69 34.49
C GLU A 343 4.47 -2.95 33.80
N LYS A 344 4.33 -3.01 32.48
CA LYS A 344 4.76 -4.14 31.65
C LYS A 344 6.16 -3.95 31.12
N HIS A 345 6.51 -2.73 30.77
CA HIS A 345 7.82 -2.39 30.26
C HIS A 345 8.14 -0.93 30.56
N ALA A 346 9.41 -0.64 30.82
CA ALA A 346 9.93 0.70 30.99
C ALA A 346 11.34 0.76 30.40
N ARG A 347 11.67 1.85 29.71
CA ARG A 347 13.02 2.09 29.21
C ARG A 347 13.37 3.57 29.18
N MET A 348 14.66 3.86 29.30
CA MET A 348 15.18 5.21 29.12
C MET A 348 15.06 5.63 27.65
N VAL A 349 14.75 6.90 27.44
CA VAL A 349 14.77 7.59 26.14
C VAL A 349 15.44 8.94 26.32
N LYS A 350 16.13 9.39 25.27
CA LYS A 350 16.69 10.74 25.16
C LYS A 350 15.72 11.68 24.48
N ALA A 351 15.88 12.98 24.72
CA ALA A 351 15.12 14.00 24.01
C ALA A 351 15.20 13.77 22.49
N ASN A 352 14.04 13.80 21.84
CA ASN A 352 13.83 13.52 20.42
C ASN A 352 14.04 12.08 19.96
N ASP A 353 14.29 11.11 20.86
CA ASP A 353 14.28 9.70 20.45
C ASP A 353 12.91 9.35 19.82
N PRO A 354 12.86 8.78 18.61
CA PRO A 354 11.61 8.38 17.98
C PRO A 354 10.97 7.21 18.73
N ILE A 355 9.71 7.36 19.16
CA ILE A 355 8.93 6.34 19.89
C ILE A 355 7.78 5.85 19.00
N LEU A 356 7.52 4.55 19.07
CA LEU A 356 6.45 3.86 18.36
C LEU A 356 5.75 2.86 19.30
N PHE A 357 4.44 3.02 19.49
CA PHE A 357 3.60 2.06 20.22
C PHE A 357 2.56 1.44 19.28
N MET A 358 2.71 0.16 19.01
CA MET A 358 1.93 -0.61 18.05
C MET A 358 1.07 -1.66 18.77
N SER A 359 -0.13 -1.93 18.26
CA SER A 359 -0.94 -3.08 18.64
C SER A 359 -1.86 -3.45 17.49
N ASN A 360 -2.42 -4.65 17.55
CA ASN A 360 -3.42 -5.11 16.61
C ASN A 360 -4.47 -5.95 17.34
N ASP A 361 -5.68 -6.00 16.80
CA ASP A 361 -6.77 -6.80 17.33
C ASP A 361 -6.58 -8.26 16.90
N ARG A 362 -6.50 -9.17 17.86
CA ARG A 362 -6.40 -10.61 17.61
C ARG A 362 -7.53 -11.12 16.70
N ASP A 363 -8.75 -10.61 16.91
CA ASP A 363 -9.91 -10.99 16.10
C ASP A 363 -9.75 -10.54 14.65
N ALA A 364 -9.20 -9.35 14.42
CA ALA A 364 -8.94 -8.84 13.07
C ALA A 364 -7.84 -9.66 12.37
N ILE A 365 -6.80 -10.09 13.10
CA ILE A 365 -5.79 -11.02 12.57
C ILE A 365 -6.45 -12.34 12.18
N LYS A 366 -7.33 -12.88 13.03
CA LYS A 366 -8.06 -14.13 12.74
C LYS A 366 -8.96 -13.99 11.52
N ASP A 367 -9.69 -12.89 11.40
CA ASP A 367 -10.55 -12.61 10.25
C ASP A 367 -9.72 -12.49 8.97
N TRP A 368 -8.59 -11.79 9.01
CA TRP A 368 -7.68 -11.68 7.89
C TRP A 368 -7.11 -13.03 7.45
N VAL A 369 -6.61 -13.86 8.38
CA VAL A 369 -6.10 -15.20 8.05
C VAL A 369 -7.21 -16.10 7.48
N LYS A 370 -8.44 -16.00 8.00
CA LYS A 370 -9.61 -16.71 7.43
C LYS A 370 -9.89 -16.25 6.00
N GLN A 371 -9.84 -14.95 5.73
CA GLN A 371 -10.01 -14.39 4.39
C GLN A 371 -8.91 -14.88 3.45
N VAL A 372 -7.65 -14.87 3.86
CA VAL A 372 -6.51 -15.41 3.11
C VAL A 372 -6.75 -16.88 2.75
N PHE A 373 -7.16 -17.70 3.73
CA PHE A 373 -7.41 -19.13 3.49
C PHE A 373 -8.58 -19.35 2.54
N LYS A 374 -9.66 -18.58 2.70
CA LYS A 374 -10.81 -18.64 1.79
C LYS A 374 -10.41 -18.26 0.36
N ASP A 375 -9.72 -17.12 0.19
CA ASP A 375 -9.27 -16.64 -1.11
C ASP A 375 -8.31 -17.65 -1.77
N ALA A 376 -7.41 -18.24 -1.00
CA ALA A 376 -6.49 -19.27 -1.49
C ALA A 376 -7.22 -20.56 -1.90
N SER A 377 -8.20 -21.02 -1.12
CA SER A 377 -8.97 -22.22 -1.47
C SER A 377 -9.83 -22.02 -2.71
N ILE A 378 -10.51 -20.87 -2.84
CA ILE A 378 -11.35 -20.55 -4.00
C ILE A 378 -10.49 -20.48 -5.26
N ASN A 379 -9.35 -19.80 -5.18
CA ASN A 379 -8.49 -19.53 -6.33
C ASN A 379 -7.37 -20.58 -6.51
N LYS A 380 -7.39 -21.67 -5.73
CA LYS A 380 -6.40 -22.78 -5.77
C LYS A 380 -4.94 -22.28 -5.63
N LYS A 381 -4.71 -21.36 -4.71
CA LYS A 381 -3.40 -20.75 -4.41
C LYS A 381 -2.71 -21.40 -3.23
N GLU A 382 -1.38 -21.43 -3.27
CA GLU A 382 -0.52 -21.76 -2.13
C GLU A 382 -0.25 -20.48 -1.32
N VAL A 383 -0.24 -20.58 0.01
CA VAL A 383 -0.10 -19.43 0.90
C VAL A 383 1.31 -19.37 1.52
N TYR A 384 1.98 -18.22 1.43
CA TYR A 384 3.33 -18.04 1.95
C TYR A 384 3.35 -16.90 2.98
N PHE A 385 3.33 -17.21 4.28
CA PHE A 385 3.41 -16.20 5.34
C PHE A 385 4.85 -15.83 5.68
N GLY A 386 5.15 -14.53 5.77
CA GLY A 386 6.39 -13.99 6.31
C GLY A 386 6.20 -13.55 7.76
N LEU A 387 6.66 -14.36 8.72
CA LEU A 387 6.53 -14.07 10.16
C LEU A 387 7.88 -14.28 10.86
N LYS A 388 8.21 -13.40 11.81
CA LYS A 388 9.44 -13.41 12.60
C LYS A 388 9.21 -13.87 14.05
N ARG A 389 8.39 -14.91 14.23
CA ARG A 389 8.00 -15.45 15.55
C ARG A 389 9.16 -15.87 16.46
N GLU A 390 10.33 -16.20 15.89
CA GLU A 390 11.52 -16.60 16.66
C GLU A 390 12.16 -15.43 17.43
N PHE A 391 11.87 -14.18 17.03
CA PHE A 391 12.51 -12.98 17.57
C PHE A 391 11.51 -11.94 18.09
N VAL A 392 10.27 -11.97 17.59
CA VAL A 392 9.27 -10.94 17.90
C VAL A 392 7.99 -11.60 18.40
N ASN A 393 7.68 -11.43 19.70
CA ASN A 393 6.47 -11.99 20.32
C ASN A 393 5.18 -11.46 19.66
N TYR A 394 5.24 -10.24 19.13
CA TYR A 394 4.15 -9.66 18.33
C TYR A 394 3.69 -10.60 17.20
N ASP A 395 4.62 -11.29 16.53
CA ASP A 395 4.32 -12.17 15.40
C ASP A 395 3.79 -13.55 15.83
N GLU A 396 3.94 -13.92 17.11
CA GLU A 396 3.50 -15.22 17.62
C GLU A 396 1.98 -15.38 17.56
N VAL A 397 1.22 -14.28 17.72
CA VAL A 397 -0.25 -14.33 17.64
C VAL A 397 -0.72 -14.84 16.27
N TYR A 398 -0.05 -14.44 15.18
CA TYR A 398 -0.40 -14.85 13.82
C TYR A 398 -0.22 -16.35 13.66
N SER A 399 0.88 -16.90 14.17
CA SER A 399 1.17 -18.33 14.16
C SER A 399 0.13 -19.12 14.96
N SER A 400 -0.23 -18.62 16.16
CA SER A 400 -1.24 -19.23 17.02
C SER A 400 -2.63 -19.27 16.36
N ILE A 401 -3.00 -18.18 15.67
CA ILE A 401 -4.27 -18.04 14.94
C ILE A 401 -4.33 -18.96 13.74
N ILE A 402 -3.24 -19.08 12.96
CA ILE A 402 -3.15 -20.03 11.84
C ILE A 402 -3.42 -21.46 12.36
N LEU A 403 -2.84 -21.84 13.50
CA LEU A 403 -3.09 -23.15 14.10
C LEU A 403 -4.51 -23.32 14.62
N GLU A 404 -5.10 -22.27 15.21
CA GLU A 404 -6.49 -22.27 15.64
C GLU A 404 -7.45 -22.48 14.47
N ILE A 405 -7.30 -21.70 13.39
CA ILE A 405 -8.13 -21.80 12.18
C ILE A 405 -8.01 -23.19 11.55
N ARG A 406 -6.81 -23.78 11.53
CA ARG A 406 -6.64 -25.16 11.04
C ARG A 406 -7.43 -26.17 11.85
N LYS A 407 -7.49 -26.02 13.18
CA LYS A 407 -8.29 -26.90 14.04
C LYS A 407 -9.78 -26.69 13.79
N GLU A 408 -10.21 -25.45 13.62
CA GLU A 408 -11.60 -25.13 13.25
C GLU A 408 -11.99 -25.77 11.91
N LEU A 409 -11.15 -25.63 10.89
CA LEU A 409 -11.38 -26.23 9.57
C LEU A 409 -11.39 -27.76 9.63
N ALA A 410 -10.47 -28.37 10.37
CA ALA A 410 -10.44 -29.83 10.57
C ALA A 410 -11.70 -30.34 11.29
N ALA A 411 -12.24 -29.58 12.24
CA ALA A 411 -13.49 -29.93 12.92
C ALA A 411 -14.71 -29.87 11.98
N LEU A 412 -14.61 -29.15 10.87
CA LEU A 412 -15.63 -29.03 9.81
C LEU A 412 -15.34 -29.96 8.61
N ASP A 413 -14.39 -30.90 8.74
CA ASP A 413 -13.93 -31.77 7.64
C ASP A 413 -13.54 -30.99 6.36
N THR A 414 -13.02 -29.78 6.56
CA THR A 414 -12.61 -28.88 5.47
C THR A 414 -11.08 -28.81 5.46
N PRO A 415 -10.42 -29.23 4.37
CA PRO A 415 -8.97 -29.10 4.29
C PRO A 415 -8.56 -27.62 4.19
N PRO A 416 -7.57 -27.15 4.96
CA PRO A 416 -6.99 -25.83 4.73
C PRO A 416 -6.19 -25.82 3.42
N PRO A 417 -6.00 -24.66 2.79
CA PRO A 417 -5.10 -24.55 1.65
C PRO A 417 -3.66 -24.91 2.06
N SER A 418 -2.84 -25.30 1.09
CA SER A 418 -1.40 -25.48 1.32
C SER A 418 -0.78 -24.16 1.72
N PHE A 419 -0.01 -24.16 2.81
CA PHE A 419 0.68 -22.96 3.29
C PHE A 419 2.05 -23.25 3.87
N MET A 420 2.91 -22.23 3.85
CA MET A 420 4.24 -22.23 4.45
C MET A 420 4.44 -20.97 5.30
N ILE A 421 5.10 -21.12 6.45
CA ILE A 421 5.56 -19.98 7.27
C ILE A 421 7.08 -19.88 7.10
N MET A 422 7.56 -18.69 6.79
CA MET A 422 8.98 -18.40 6.61
C MET A 422 9.33 -17.01 7.17
N ARG A 423 10.62 -16.67 7.20
CA ARG A 423 11.06 -15.32 7.60
C ARG A 423 10.61 -14.29 6.55
N PRO A 424 10.24 -13.06 6.93
CA PRO A 424 9.79 -12.02 5.99
C PRO A 424 10.75 -11.78 4.81
N SER A 425 12.06 -11.73 5.08
CA SER A 425 13.07 -11.64 4.01
C SER A 425 13.06 -12.80 3.01
N ARG A 426 12.75 -14.02 3.46
CA ARG A 426 12.62 -15.20 2.58
C ARG A 426 11.32 -15.17 1.80
N GLN A 427 10.24 -14.64 2.39
CA GLN A 427 8.97 -14.43 1.70
C GLN A 427 9.15 -13.45 0.53
N LEU A 428 9.80 -12.31 0.78
CA LEU A 428 10.11 -11.32 -0.25
C LEU A 428 10.96 -11.92 -1.38
N SER A 429 12.06 -12.58 -1.01
CA SER A 429 12.92 -13.31 -1.96
C SER A 429 12.14 -14.35 -2.78
N LYS A 430 11.26 -15.14 -2.14
CA LYS A 430 10.45 -16.15 -2.82
C LYS A 430 9.46 -15.50 -3.79
N MET A 431 8.82 -14.41 -3.39
CA MET A 431 7.88 -13.64 -4.21
C MET A 431 8.51 -13.11 -5.49
N ILE A 432 9.76 -12.64 -5.43
CA ILE A 432 10.43 -12.00 -6.56
C ILE A 432 11.25 -12.99 -7.38
N CYS A 433 12.07 -13.81 -6.71
CA CYS A 433 13.09 -14.62 -7.36
C CYS A 433 12.58 -16.01 -7.78
N ASP A 434 11.47 -16.49 -7.21
CA ASP A 434 10.94 -17.83 -7.51
C ASP A 434 9.42 -17.89 -7.20
N PRO A 435 8.59 -17.03 -7.82
CA PRO A 435 7.16 -17.07 -7.57
C PRO A 435 6.59 -18.41 -8.09
N PRO A 436 5.91 -19.22 -7.25
CA PRO A 436 5.18 -20.37 -7.74
C PRO A 436 4.00 -19.88 -8.59
N ARG A 437 3.48 -20.77 -9.44
CA ARG A 437 2.42 -20.43 -10.40
C ARG A 437 1.21 -19.73 -9.76
N TRP A 438 0.88 -20.11 -8.53
CA TRP A 438 -0.32 -19.66 -7.82
C TRP A 438 0.00 -19.27 -6.38
N GLY A 439 0.92 -18.32 -6.18
CA GLY A 439 1.31 -17.85 -4.85
C GLY A 439 0.43 -16.71 -4.32
N LEU A 440 -0.11 -16.89 -3.11
CA LEU A 440 -0.67 -15.83 -2.28
C LEU A 440 0.31 -15.50 -1.15
N TYR A 441 0.67 -14.23 -1.01
CA TYR A 441 1.65 -13.74 -0.04
C TYR A 441 0.98 -12.81 0.97
N PRO A 442 0.55 -13.32 2.13
CA PRO A 442 -0.03 -12.50 3.17
C PRO A 442 1.08 -11.75 3.91
N ALA A 443 0.91 -10.44 4.09
CA ALA A 443 1.87 -9.58 4.77
C ALA A 443 1.17 -8.62 5.74
N GLN A 444 1.88 -8.26 6.81
CA GLN A 444 1.55 -7.14 7.70
C GLN A 444 1.48 -5.83 6.91
N ASN A 445 0.88 -4.78 7.48
CA ASN A 445 0.47 -3.63 6.69
C ASN A 445 1.63 -2.92 5.95
N LEU A 446 2.73 -2.62 6.65
CA LEU A 446 3.90 -1.97 6.04
C LEU A 446 4.57 -2.87 4.98
N ASP A 447 4.80 -4.13 5.32
CA ASP A 447 5.45 -5.10 4.42
C ASP A 447 4.58 -5.35 3.18
N GLY A 448 3.27 -5.48 3.34
CA GLY A 448 2.34 -5.65 2.24
C GLY A 448 2.25 -4.43 1.33
N ASP A 449 2.43 -3.21 1.87
CA ASP A 449 2.52 -2.00 1.04
C ASP A 449 3.78 -2.04 0.16
N ILE A 450 4.95 -2.26 0.78
CA ILE A 450 6.24 -2.39 0.08
C ILE A 450 6.18 -3.51 -0.98
N PHE A 451 5.70 -4.69 -0.60
CA PHE A 451 5.65 -5.85 -1.49
C PHE A 451 4.72 -5.63 -2.66
N SER A 452 3.61 -4.92 -2.43
CA SER A 452 2.65 -4.64 -3.48
C SER A 452 3.18 -3.68 -4.53
N ASP A 453 3.97 -2.68 -4.13
CA ASP A 453 4.61 -1.76 -5.07
C ASP A 453 5.72 -2.45 -5.86
N ILE A 454 6.47 -3.36 -5.24
CA ILE A 454 7.41 -4.24 -5.95
C ILE A 454 6.67 -5.13 -6.96
N SER A 455 5.58 -5.80 -6.55
CA SER A 455 4.83 -6.69 -7.45
C SER A 455 4.26 -5.94 -8.64
N ALA A 456 3.74 -4.74 -8.41
CA ALA A 456 3.21 -3.90 -9.47
C ALA A 456 4.31 -3.38 -10.41
N ALA A 457 5.49 -3.04 -9.87
CA ALA A 457 6.66 -2.70 -10.68
C ALA A 457 7.15 -3.88 -11.54
N LEU A 458 7.10 -5.11 -11.02
CA LEU A 458 7.40 -6.34 -11.78
C LEU A 458 6.38 -6.61 -12.90
N GLY A 459 5.11 -6.22 -12.71
CA GLY A 459 4.04 -6.34 -13.70
C GLY A 459 4.15 -5.38 -14.89
N GLY A 460 5.11 -4.45 -14.86
CA GLY A 460 5.39 -3.50 -15.94
C GLY A 460 4.75 -2.13 -15.72
N SER A 461 3.64 -2.00 -14.99
CA SER A 461 3.05 -0.72 -14.59
C SER A 461 2.14 -0.90 -13.37
N LEU A 462 1.97 0.14 -12.55
CA LEU A 462 0.98 0.11 -11.45
C LEU A 462 -0.45 -0.13 -11.97
N ALA A 463 -0.74 0.31 -13.20
CA ALA A 463 -2.04 0.15 -13.83
C ALA A 463 -2.35 -1.29 -14.26
N THR A 464 -1.41 -2.23 -14.13
CA THR A 464 -1.60 -3.66 -14.50
C THR A 464 -1.96 -4.53 -13.29
N ALA A 465 -2.45 -3.94 -12.20
CA ALA A 465 -2.88 -4.66 -11.01
C ALA A 465 -4.33 -4.33 -10.64
N SER A 466 -5.07 -5.35 -10.21
CA SER A 466 -6.38 -5.25 -9.58
C SER A 466 -6.21 -5.12 -8.06
N SER A 467 -7.05 -4.31 -7.42
CA SER A 467 -7.07 -4.15 -5.96
C SER A 467 -8.50 -4.17 -5.42
N VAL A 468 -8.69 -4.90 -4.34
CA VAL A 468 -9.97 -4.97 -3.61
C VAL A 468 -9.73 -4.88 -2.12
N ILE A 469 -10.57 -4.12 -1.43
CA ILE A 469 -10.66 -4.10 0.02
C ILE A 469 -11.88 -4.91 0.43
N LYS A 470 -11.68 -5.91 1.28
CA LYS A 470 -12.74 -6.78 1.77
C LYS A 470 -12.90 -6.63 3.29
N SER A 471 -14.09 -6.25 3.68
CA SER A 471 -14.48 -6.10 5.09
C SER A 471 -15.12 -7.37 5.63
N LYS A 472 -15.10 -7.50 6.96
CA LYS A 472 -15.67 -8.66 7.65
C LYS A 472 -17.18 -8.81 7.43
N ASP A 473 -17.89 -7.68 7.35
CA ASP A 473 -19.33 -7.61 7.12
C ASP A 473 -19.73 -7.95 5.67
N GLY A 474 -18.76 -8.15 4.77
CA GLY A 474 -18.98 -8.41 3.36
C GLY A 474 -18.96 -7.16 2.49
N THR A 475 -18.67 -5.98 3.04
CA THR A 475 -18.44 -4.77 2.25
C THR A 475 -17.20 -4.95 1.36
N LEU A 476 -17.33 -4.62 0.07
CA LEU A 476 -16.28 -4.73 -0.93
C LEU A 476 -16.06 -3.38 -1.61
N LEU A 477 -14.82 -2.89 -1.56
CA LEU A 477 -14.42 -1.68 -2.25
C LEU A 477 -13.35 -2.02 -3.28
N TYR A 478 -13.67 -1.86 -4.55
CA TYR A 478 -12.75 -2.04 -5.66
C TYR A 478 -12.05 -0.70 -5.95
N GLU A 479 -10.72 -0.71 -6.02
CA GLU A 479 -9.96 0.50 -6.30
C GLU A 479 -8.85 0.19 -7.32
N ALA A 480 -8.49 1.19 -8.11
CA ALA A 480 -7.33 1.07 -8.98
C ALA A 480 -6.06 1.51 -8.20
N PRO A 481 -4.97 0.71 -8.21
CA PRO A 481 -3.76 0.99 -7.44
C PRO A 481 -2.84 2.01 -8.15
N HIS A 482 -3.39 3.16 -8.57
CA HIS A 482 -2.64 4.26 -9.18
C HIS A 482 -2.90 5.60 -8.46
N GLY A 483 -2.05 6.59 -8.72
CA GLY A 483 -2.26 7.97 -8.30
C GLY A 483 -3.28 8.72 -9.16
N THR A 484 -3.41 10.02 -8.95
CA THR A 484 -4.32 10.91 -9.70
C THR A 484 -3.77 11.33 -11.06
N ALA A 485 -2.47 11.09 -11.30
CA ALA A 485 -1.73 11.43 -12.52
C ALA A 485 -1.74 12.94 -12.87
N HIS A 486 -1.34 13.76 -11.89
CA HIS A 486 -1.29 15.22 -11.98
C HIS A 486 -0.56 15.75 -13.24
N ASP A 487 0.62 15.22 -13.58
CA ASP A 487 1.38 15.69 -14.75
C ASP A 487 0.61 15.47 -16.06
N LEU A 488 -0.13 14.36 -16.16
CA LEU A 488 -0.97 14.06 -17.32
C LEU A 488 -2.20 14.97 -17.35
N TYR A 489 -2.73 15.34 -16.18
CA TYR A 489 -3.83 16.28 -16.05
C TYR A 489 -3.46 17.70 -16.48
N LEU A 490 -2.29 18.20 -16.05
CA LEU A 490 -1.78 19.50 -16.50
C LEU A 490 -1.66 19.54 -18.03
N ARG A 491 -1.10 18.48 -18.62
CA ARG A 491 -0.96 18.37 -20.06
C ARG A 491 -2.30 18.27 -20.80
N TYR A 492 -3.26 17.55 -20.24
CA TYR A 492 -4.63 17.51 -20.74
C TYR A 492 -5.25 18.93 -20.75
N LEU A 493 -5.08 19.71 -19.68
CA LEU A 493 -5.57 21.09 -19.61
C LEU A 493 -4.86 22.02 -20.60
N GLU A 494 -3.53 21.95 -20.69
CA GLU A 494 -2.72 22.77 -21.62
C GLU A 494 -3.09 22.55 -23.08
N THR A 495 -3.54 21.33 -23.41
CA THR A 495 -3.89 20.92 -24.77
C THR A 495 -5.38 21.03 -25.07
N ASP A 496 -6.18 21.56 -24.13
CA ASP A 496 -7.63 21.67 -24.22
C ASP A 496 -8.28 20.30 -24.52
N GLY A 497 -7.82 19.28 -23.79
CA GLY A 497 -8.29 17.90 -23.86
C GLY A 497 -7.78 17.08 -25.05
N LYS A 498 -6.91 17.63 -25.91
CA LYS A 498 -6.40 16.91 -27.09
C LYS A 498 -5.39 15.81 -26.74
N GLU A 499 -4.63 15.97 -25.66
CA GLU A 499 -3.68 14.96 -25.20
C GLU A 499 -4.20 14.29 -23.93
N ALA A 500 -4.99 13.23 -24.10
CA ALA A 500 -5.58 12.46 -23.01
C ALA A 500 -4.77 11.19 -22.74
N HIS A 501 -3.64 11.32 -22.04
CA HIS A 501 -2.81 10.16 -21.70
C HIS A 501 -3.19 9.61 -20.33
N PHE A 502 -3.73 8.39 -20.29
CA PHE A 502 -4.01 7.68 -19.04
C PHE A 502 -4.20 6.18 -19.31
N ASN A 503 -3.61 5.32 -18.48
CA ASN A 503 -3.85 3.88 -18.55
C ASN A 503 -5.01 3.48 -17.64
N SER A 504 -6.16 3.19 -18.25
CA SER A 504 -7.41 2.86 -17.56
C SER A 504 -7.56 1.38 -17.19
N SER A 505 -6.55 0.52 -17.45
CA SER A 505 -6.63 -0.93 -17.26
C SER A 505 -7.10 -1.35 -15.86
N ALA A 506 -6.49 -0.78 -14.81
CA ALA A 506 -6.88 -1.06 -13.43
C ALA A 506 -8.29 -0.55 -13.06
N LEU A 507 -8.72 0.60 -13.60
CA LEU A 507 -10.08 1.11 -13.39
C LEU A 507 -11.13 0.19 -14.04
N ILE A 508 -10.84 -0.29 -15.25
CA ILE A 508 -11.70 -1.23 -15.98
C ILE A 508 -11.84 -2.54 -15.18
N PHE A 509 -10.73 -3.06 -14.65
CA PHE A 509 -10.79 -4.23 -13.76
C PHE A 509 -11.54 -3.97 -12.46
N ALA A 510 -11.37 -2.80 -11.83
CA ALA A 510 -12.11 -2.44 -10.63
C ALA A 510 -13.63 -2.41 -10.91
N VAL A 511 -14.05 -1.82 -12.03
CA VAL A 511 -15.44 -1.79 -12.48
C VAL A 511 -15.96 -3.19 -12.79
N ALA A 512 -15.25 -3.95 -13.62
CA ALA A 512 -15.66 -5.30 -14.00
C ALA A 512 -15.77 -6.24 -12.81
N ASN A 513 -14.84 -6.17 -11.84
CA ASN A 513 -14.90 -6.98 -10.62
C ASN A 513 -16.06 -6.55 -9.71
N ALA A 514 -16.36 -5.25 -9.61
CA ALA A 514 -17.54 -4.78 -8.90
C ALA A 514 -18.83 -5.30 -9.53
N LEU A 515 -18.95 -5.23 -10.87
CA LEU A 515 -20.11 -5.75 -11.60
C LEU A 515 -20.26 -7.27 -11.46
N GLU A 516 -19.16 -8.02 -11.51
CA GLU A 516 -19.18 -9.48 -11.29
C GLU A 516 -19.66 -9.84 -9.87
N GLU A 517 -19.23 -9.08 -8.86
CA GLU A 517 -19.70 -9.29 -7.49
C GLU A 517 -21.17 -8.91 -7.31
N MET A 518 -21.63 -7.83 -7.95
CA MET A 518 -23.05 -7.46 -8.00
C MET A 518 -23.85 -8.58 -8.66
N ALA A 519 -23.38 -9.10 -9.79
CA ALA A 519 -23.99 -10.21 -10.50
C ALA A 519 -24.11 -11.45 -9.61
N ARG A 520 -23.05 -11.78 -8.86
CA ARG A 520 -23.05 -12.88 -7.91
C ARG A 520 -24.04 -12.67 -6.76
N ARG A 521 -24.19 -11.44 -6.27
CA ARG A 521 -25.14 -11.10 -5.18
C ARG A 521 -26.60 -11.06 -5.63
N GLU A 522 -26.85 -10.92 -6.93
CA GLU A 522 -28.18 -10.84 -7.55
C GLU A 522 -28.54 -12.11 -8.35
N GLU A 523 -27.63 -13.08 -8.44
CA GLU A 523 -27.77 -14.25 -9.33
C GLU A 523 -28.05 -13.84 -10.80
N ASN A 524 -27.40 -12.75 -11.25
CA ASN A 524 -27.63 -12.13 -12.54
C ASN A 524 -26.60 -12.60 -13.58
N GLU A 525 -26.93 -13.68 -14.30
CA GLU A 525 -26.03 -14.29 -15.30
C GLU A 525 -25.63 -13.33 -16.43
N ALA A 526 -26.54 -12.46 -16.88
CA ALA A 526 -26.25 -11.50 -17.95
C ALA A 526 -25.20 -10.46 -17.53
N LEU A 527 -25.27 -9.98 -16.28
CA LEU A 527 -24.27 -9.07 -15.73
C LEU A 527 -22.93 -9.78 -15.50
N ALA A 528 -22.95 -11.04 -15.06
CA ALA A 528 -21.74 -11.84 -14.89
C ALA A 528 -21.00 -12.05 -16.22
N ASP A 529 -21.74 -12.45 -17.27
CA ASP A 529 -21.19 -12.58 -18.63
C ASP A 529 -20.60 -11.26 -19.15
N TYR A 530 -21.34 -10.16 -18.99
CA TYR A 530 -20.86 -8.83 -19.38
C TYR A 530 -19.56 -8.44 -18.67
N ALA A 531 -19.49 -8.62 -17.35
CA ALA A 531 -18.31 -8.33 -16.55
C ALA A 531 -17.09 -9.17 -16.97
N GLN A 532 -17.30 -10.45 -17.29
CA GLN A 532 -16.23 -11.34 -17.78
C GLN A 532 -15.74 -10.93 -19.18
N ARG A 533 -16.66 -10.63 -20.10
CA ARG A 533 -16.31 -10.15 -21.44
C ARG A 533 -15.60 -8.80 -21.41
N LEU A 534 -15.93 -7.90 -20.48
CA LEU A 534 -15.22 -6.63 -20.32
C LEU A 534 -13.75 -6.85 -19.91
N LYS A 535 -13.47 -7.81 -19.01
CA LYS A 535 -12.09 -8.17 -18.65
C LYS A 535 -11.35 -8.81 -19.82
N ALA A 536 -12.01 -9.74 -20.53
CA ALA A 536 -11.45 -10.40 -21.70
C ALA A 536 -11.11 -9.38 -22.80
N ALA A 537 -12.03 -8.45 -23.09
CA ALA A 537 -11.83 -7.42 -24.10
C ALA A 537 -10.61 -6.52 -23.80
N LEU A 538 -10.38 -6.16 -22.54
CA LEU A 538 -9.16 -5.44 -22.15
C LEU A 538 -7.90 -6.29 -22.36
N ILE A 539 -7.90 -7.55 -21.90
CA ILE A 539 -6.76 -8.45 -22.07
C ILE A 539 -6.46 -8.64 -23.57
N ASP A 540 -7.48 -8.87 -24.38
CA ASP A 540 -7.38 -9.08 -25.83
C ASP A 540 -6.90 -7.82 -26.54
N THR A 541 -7.35 -6.63 -26.15
CA THR A 541 -6.88 -5.35 -26.71
C THR A 541 -5.38 -5.19 -26.55
N VAL A 542 -4.87 -5.46 -25.35
CA VAL A 542 -3.44 -5.41 -25.07
C VAL A 542 -2.71 -6.55 -25.81
N ALA A 543 -3.29 -7.76 -25.85
CA ALA A 543 -2.76 -8.91 -26.58
C ALA A 543 -2.60 -8.65 -28.10
N GLN A 544 -3.49 -7.84 -28.67
CA GLN A 544 -3.46 -7.39 -30.06
C GLN A 544 -2.46 -6.25 -30.31
N GLY A 545 -1.75 -5.79 -29.28
CA GLY A 545 -0.73 -4.73 -29.38
C GLY A 545 -1.28 -3.31 -29.30
N THR A 546 -2.58 -3.11 -29.06
CA THR A 546 -3.14 -1.77 -28.81
C THR A 546 -2.95 -1.41 -27.35
N ILE A 547 -2.12 -0.41 -27.07
CA ILE A 547 -1.63 -0.11 -25.72
C ILE A 547 -1.57 1.39 -25.43
N THR A 548 -1.51 1.74 -24.15
CA THR A 548 -1.24 3.11 -23.69
C THR A 548 0.27 3.39 -23.63
N GLY A 549 0.65 4.67 -23.62
CA GLY A 549 2.05 5.10 -23.69
C GLY A 549 2.96 4.55 -22.58
N ASP A 550 2.43 4.27 -21.39
CA ASP A 550 3.19 3.68 -20.27
C ASP A 550 3.54 2.18 -20.49
N LEU A 551 2.82 1.50 -21.38
CA LEU A 551 3.08 0.10 -21.75
C LEU A 551 3.98 -0.04 -22.97
N LYS A 552 4.39 1.07 -23.59
CA LYS A 552 5.23 1.07 -24.79
C LYS A 552 6.56 0.35 -24.53
N GLY A 553 6.93 -0.54 -25.46
CA GLY A 553 8.13 -1.35 -25.43
C GLY A 553 8.05 -2.54 -24.49
N LYS A 554 6.86 -2.83 -23.93
CA LYS A 554 6.67 -3.89 -22.93
C LYS A 554 5.92 -5.09 -23.47
N THR A 555 5.41 -5.06 -24.71
CA THR A 555 4.80 -6.25 -25.31
C THR A 555 5.86 -7.25 -25.82
N LEU A 556 5.43 -8.47 -26.15
CA LEU A 556 6.27 -9.50 -26.78
C LEU A 556 6.73 -9.11 -28.20
N ASP A 557 6.04 -8.18 -28.86
CA ASP A 557 6.38 -7.67 -30.20
C ASP A 557 6.30 -6.13 -30.25
N PRO A 558 7.31 -5.42 -29.67
CA PRO A 558 7.30 -3.96 -29.56
C PRO A 558 7.16 -3.21 -30.88
N GLU A 559 7.61 -3.79 -32.00
CA GLU A 559 7.55 -3.17 -33.33
C GLU A 559 6.11 -3.16 -33.88
N SER A 560 5.22 -3.99 -33.33
CA SER A 560 3.81 -4.08 -33.72
C SER A 560 2.88 -3.25 -32.83
N GLU A 561 3.41 -2.59 -31.79
CA GLU A 561 2.60 -1.83 -30.83
C GLU A 561 1.89 -0.64 -31.48
N ASN A 562 0.57 -0.60 -31.31
CA ASN A 562 -0.28 0.53 -31.64
C ASN A 562 -0.52 1.36 -30.37
N VAL A 563 0.32 2.38 -30.16
CA VAL A 563 0.22 3.26 -28.99
C VAL A 563 -0.90 4.28 -29.21
N VAL A 564 -1.91 4.24 -28.36
CA VAL A 564 -3.08 5.12 -28.39
C VAL A 564 -3.18 5.97 -27.12
N ASP A 565 -3.97 7.04 -27.19
CA ASP A 565 -4.38 7.80 -26.02
C ASP A 565 -5.49 7.05 -25.25
N MET A 566 -5.96 7.63 -24.15
CA MET A 566 -6.99 7.05 -23.31
C MET A 566 -8.27 6.75 -24.09
N TYR A 567 -8.74 7.68 -24.94
CA TYR A 567 -9.99 7.48 -25.69
C TYR A 567 -9.84 6.37 -26.72
N GLY A 568 -8.77 6.37 -27.51
CA GLY A 568 -8.50 5.29 -28.47
C GLY A 568 -8.34 3.93 -27.80
N PHE A 569 -7.78 3.89 -26.58
CA PHE A 569 -7.69 2.66 -25.80
C PHE A 569 -9.06 2.14 -25.38
N LEU A 570 -9.92 3.00 -24.83
CA LEU A 570 -11.30 2.62 -24.46
C LEU A 570 -12.12 2.18 -25.68
N ASP A 571 -11.99 2.87 -26.81
CA ASP A 571 -12.71 2.52 -28.04
C ASP A 571 -12.27 1.16 -28.60
N ALA A 572 -10.98 0.84 -28.52
CA ALA A 572 -10.48 -0.48 -28.92
C ALA A 572 -11.02 -1.61 -28.01
N ILE A 573 -11.11 -1.35 -26.71
CA ILE A 573 -11.70 -2.28 -25.75
C ILE A 573 -13.19 -2.47 -26.04
N GLU A 574 -13.93 -1.40 -26.31
CA GLU A 574 -15.34 -1.49 -26.67
C GLU A 574 -15.54 -2.27 -27.99
N ALA A 575 -14.66 -2.10 -28.97
CA ALA A 575 -14.70 -2.87 -30.20
C ALA A 575 -14.54 -4.38 -29.95
N ASN A 576 -13.56 -4.78 -29.12
CA ASN A 576 -13.36 -6.18 -28.73
C ASN A 576 -14.53 -6.72 -27.90
N LEU A 577 -15.09 -5.91 -27.00
CA LEU A 577 -16.26 -6.26 -26.20
C LEU A 577 -17.51 -6.54 -27.05
N ASN A 578 -17.70 -5.80 -28.14
CA ASN A 578 -18.81 -6.00 -29.06
C ASN A 578 -18.60 -7.16 -30.03
N ALA A 579 -17.34 -7.59 -30.24
CA ALA A 579 -17.00 -8.72 -31.11
C ALA A 579 -17.13 -10.09 -30.40
N SER A 580 -17.14 -10.08 -29.06
CA SER A 580 -17.16 -11.25 -28.18
C SER A 580 -18.56 -11.74 -27.78
#